data_AF-A0A365KY01-F1
#
_entry.id   AF-A0A365KY01-F1
#
_cell.length_a   1.000
_cell.length_b   1.000
_cell.length_c   1.000
_cell.angle_alpha   90.00
_cell.angle_beta   90.00
_cell.angle_gamma   90.00
#
_symmetry.space_group_name_H-M   'P 1'
#
loop_
_entity.id
_entity.type
_entity.pdbx_description
1 polymer ?
#
loop_
_entity_poly.entity_id
_entity_poly.type
_entity_poly.pdbx_seq_one_letter_code
_entity_poly.pdbx_strand_id
1 'polypeptide(L)' 'MAENKNYRVIYHLGQDVEAVQIVEAGSPKEAACGLDKKEMKDFLGENDTHFQFRMEEVKMVSVKEV' A
#
# COMPACT_ATOMS: atom_id res chain seq x y z
N MET A 1 14.91 -15.30 14.10
CA MET A 1 13.60 -14.60 14.11
C MET A 1 13.77 -13.43 13.17
N ALA A 2 13.05 -13.42 12.03
CA ALA A 2 13.09 -12.24 11.17
C ALA A 2 12.43 -11.10 11.97
N GLU A 3 13.17 -10.05 12.26
CA GLU A 3 12.59 -8.86 12.87
C GLU A 3 11.64 -8.25 11.84
N ASN A 4 10.34 -8.31 12.14
CA ASN A 4 9.35 -7.63 11.33
C ASN A 4 9.66 -6.13 11.38
N LYS A 5 9.74 -5.52 10.21
CA LYS A 5 9.96 -4.08 10.05
C LYS A 5 8.71 -3.44 9.50
N ASN A 6 8.55 -2.15 9.79
CA ASN A 6 7.51 -1.36 9.18
C ASN A 6 7.90 -1.01 7.75
N TYR A 7 6.99 -1.28 6.83
CA TYR A 7 7.10 -0.92 5.43
C TYR A 7 5.96 0.00 5.06
N ARG A 8 6.30 1.16 4.51
CA ARG A 8 5.39 2.09 3.88
C ARG A 8 5.15 1.65 2.44
N VAL A 9 3.95 1.16 2.17
CA VAL A 9 3.48 0.80 0.83
C VAL A 9 2.70 1.98 0.27
N ILE A 10 3.14 2.50 -0.88
CA ILE A 10 2.57 3.66 -1.56
C ILE A 10 1.95 3.15 -2.87
N TYR A 11 0.65 3.34 -3.01
CA TYR A 11 -0.14 3.00 -4.20
C TYR A 11 -0.36 4.25 -5.02
N HIS A 12 0.15 4.26 -6.25
CA HIS A 12 -0.04 5.36 -7.18
C HIS A 12 -1.24 5.04 -8.09
N LEU A 13 -2.35 5.75 -7.89
CA LEU A 13 -3.62 5.57 -8.62
C LEU A 13 -3.69 6.40 -9.91
N GLY A 14 -2.76 7.35 -10.06
CA GLY A 14 -2.74 8.33 -11.14
C GLY A 14 -3.41 9.65 -10.74
N GLN A 15 -3.31 10.66 -11.61
CA GLN A 15 -3.81 12.03 -11.36
C GLN A 15 -3.31 12.62 -10.02
N ASP A 16 -2.05 12.34 -9.68
CA ASP A 16 -1.41 12.80 -8.42
C ASP A 16 -2.03 12.21 -7.13
N VAL A 17 -2.88 11.19 -7.25
CA VAL A 17 -3.47 10.50 -6.11
C VAL A 17 -2.56 9.36 -5.66
N GLU A 18 -2.09 9.46 -4.42
CA GLU A 18 -1.27 8.47 -3.75
C GLU A 18 -1.96 7.99 -2.48
N ALA A 19 -2.03 6.67 -2.28
CA ALA A 19 -2.52 6.07 -1.04
C ALA A 19 -1.36 5.39 -0.32
N VAL A 20 -1.32 5.51 1.00
CA VAL A 20 -0.21 5.03 1.82
C VAL A 20 -0.73 4.04 2.86
N GLN A 21 -0.14 2.85 2.90
CA GLN A 21 -0.28 1.90 4.00
C GLN A 21 1.02 1.76 4.75
N ILE A 22 0.95 1.56 6.06
CA ILE A 22 2.06 1.01 6.83
C ILE A 22 1.70 -0.43 7.14
N VAL A 23 2.57 -1.36 6.74
CA VAL A 23 2.41 -2.79 7.00
C VAL A 23 3.66 -3.31 7.69
N GLU A 24 3.47 -4.22 8.63
CA GLU A 24 4.58 -4.89 9.31
C GLU A 24 4.90 -6.18 8.56
N ALA A 25 6.14 -6.33 8.07
CA ALA A 25 6.54 -7.52 7.31
C ALA A 25 8.02 -7.86 7.57
N GLY A 26 8.44 -9.09 7.24
CA GLY A 26 9.84 -9.51 7.33
C GLY A 26 10.70 -9.02 6.16
N SER A 27 10.07 -8.50 5.09
CA SER A 27 10.74 -8.06 3.87
C SER A 27 9.84 -7.15 3.02
N PRO A 28 10.42 -6.27 2.17
CA PRO A 28 9.65 -5.39 1.28
C PRO A 28 8.83 -6.18 0.24
N LYS A 29 9.29 -7.38 -0.14
CA LYS A 29 8.52 -8.29 -0.99
C LYS A 29 7.26 -8.78 -0.29
N GLU A 30 7.34 -9.14 1.00
CA GLU A 30 6.17 -9.55 1.77
C GLU A 30 5.22 -8.38 2.02
N ALA A 31 5.74 -7.17 2.23
CA ALA A 31 4.93 -5.97 2.32
C ALA A 31 4.14 -5.66 1.02
N ALA A 32 4.70 -6.01 -0.14
CA ALA A 32 4.01 -5.91 -1.44
C ALA A 32 3.17 -7.16 -1.80
N CYS A 33 3.44 -8.31 -1.18
CA CYS A 33 2.84 -9.60 -1.50
C CYS A 33 1.63 -9.83 -0.60
N GLY A 34 0.45 -9.97 -1.20
CA GLY A 34 -0.83 -9.90 -0.49
C GLY A 34 -1.79 -8.88 -1.10
N LEU A 35 -1.40 -8.23 -2.20
CA LEU A 35 -2.28 -7.40 -3.01
C LEU A 35 -3.01 -8.29 -4.00
N ASP A 36 -4.10 -8.91 -3.54
CA ASP A 36 -4.97 -9.64 -4.44
C ASP A 36 -5.60 -8.62 -5.42
N LYS A 37 -5.52 -8.89 -6.73
CA LYS A 37 -5.95 -7.90 -7.75
C LYS A 37 -7.43 -7.56 -7.61
N LYS A 38 -8.23 -8.49 -7.10
CA LYS A 38 -9.67 -8.32 -6.88
C LYS A 38 -10.01 -7.73 -5.52
N GLU A 39 -9.02 -7.53 -4.65
CA GLU A 39 -9.24 -6.94 -3.34
C GLU A 39 -9.51 -5.43 -3.49
N MET A 40 -10.60 -4.99 -2.89
CA MET A 40 -10.83 -3.57 -2.63
C MET A 40 -10.09 -3.22 -1.35
N LYS A 41 -9.23 -2.21 -1.42
CA LYS A 41 -8.62 -1.65 -0.22
C LYS A 41 -9.21 -0.29 0.09
N ASP A 42 -9.56 -0.12 1.35
CA ASP A 42 -9.94 1.14 1.95
C ASP A 42 -8.70 1.80 2.56
N PHE A 43 -8.48 3.05 2.19
CA PHE A 43 -7.36 3.86 2.61
C PHE A 43 -7.85 5.17 3.20
N LEU A 44 -7.27 5.56 4.31
CA LEU A 44 -7.40 6.90 4.86
C LEU A 44 -6.25 7.76 4.29
N GLY A 45 -6.57 8.69 3.42
CA GLY A 45 -5.63 9.71 2.95
C GLY A 45 -5.38 10.79 4.00
N GLU A 46 -4.39 11.64 3.76
CA GLU A 46 -4.21 12.86 4.55
C GLU A 46 -5.46 13.74 4.42
N ASN A 47 -5.96 14.28 5.54
CA ASN A 47 -7.25 15.01 5.67
C ASN A 47 -8.52 14.15 5.80
N ASP A 48 -8.46 12.99 6.47
CA ASP A 48 -9.64 12.11 6.72
C ASP A 48 -10.38 11.67 5.44
N THR A 49 -9.70 11.73 4.30
CA THR A 49 -10.32 11.38 3.02
C THR A 49 -10.29 9.87 2.84
N HIS A 50 -11.46 9.26 2.78
CA HIS A 50 -11.58 7.82 2.52
C HIS A 50 -11.46 7.55 1.02
N PHE A 51 -10.45 6.79 0.63
CA PHE A 51 -10.26 6.31 -0.72
C PHE A 51 -10.47 4.80 -0.75
N GLN A 52 -11.34 4.33 -1.63
CA GLN A 52 -11.48 2.91 -1.93
C GLN A 52 -11.11 2.69 -3.39
N PHE A 53 -10.15 1.83 -3.65
CA PHE A 53 -9.73 1.49 -5.01
C PHE A 53 -9.45 0.00 -5.14
N ARG A 54 -9.60 -0.50 -6.37
CA ARG A 54 -9.19 -1.86 -6.70
C ARG A 54 -7.71 -1.87 -7.03
N MET A 55 -7.01 -2.94 -6.67
CA MET A 55 -5.60 -3.12 -7.03
C MET A 55 -5.36 -3.12 -8.55
N GLU A 56 -6.38 -3.45 -9.36
CA GLU A 56 -6.32 -3.33 -10.83
C GLU A 56 -6.20 -1.88 -11.33
N GLU A 57 -6.62 -0.89 -10.55
CA GLU A 57 -6.55 0.53 -10.89
C GLU A 57 -5.21 1.16 -10.48
N VAL A 58 -4.45 0.47 -9.62
CA VAL A 58 -3.13 0.91 -9.18
C VAL A 58 -2.14 0.77 -10.33
N LYS A 59 -1.56 1.89 -10.74
CA LYS A 59 -0.56 1.92 -11.82
C LYS A 59 0.82 1.48 -11.34
N MET A 60 1.15 1.81 -10.10
CA MET A 60 2.47 1.54 -9.52
C MET A 60 2.35 1.37 -8.00
N VAL A 61 3.16 0.47 -7.46
CA VAL A 61 3.32 0.29 -6.01
C VAL A 61 4.78 0.52 -5.66
N SER A 62 5.02 1.44 -4.72
CA SER A 62 6.34 1.70 -4.17
C SER A 62 6.38 1.24 -2.72
N VAL A 63 7.40 0.50 -2.32
CA VAL A 63 7.58 0.08 -0.92
C VAL A 63 8.85 0.72 -0.36
N LYS A 64 8.75 1.35 0.81
CA LYS A 64 9.86 1.94 1.55
C LYS A 64 9.90 1.40 2.97
N GLU A 65 11.07 1.04 3.48
CA GLU A 65 11.27 0.72 4.90
C GLU A 65 11.14 2.02 5.72
N VAL A 66 10.47 1.95 6.88
CA VAL A 66 10.25 3.07 7.81
C VAL A 66 10.78 2.75 9.18
#